data_AF-A0A542ECU1-F1
#
_entry.id   AF-A0A542ECU1-F1
#
_cell.length_a   1.000
_cell.length_b   1.000
_cell.length_c   1.000
_cell.angle_alpha   90.00
_cell.angle_beta   90.00
_cell.angle_gamma   90.00
#
_symmetry.space_group_name_H-M   'P 1'
#
loop_
_entity.id
_entity.type
_entity.pdbx_description
1 polymer ?
#
loop_
_entity_poly.entity_id
_entity_poly.type
_entity_poly.pdbx_seq_one_letter_code
_entity_poly.pdbx_strand_id
1 'polypeptide(L)' 'MSEHTDRPSVLFVCVHNAGRSQMGAAYTHHLSAGAVER' A
#
# COMPACT_ATOMS: atom_id res chain seq x y z
N MET A 1 -8.78 13.30 21.72
CA MET A 1 -7.61 12.96 20.87
C MET A 1 -8.11 11.95 19.85
N SER A 2 -8.03 12.26 18.56
CA SER A 2 -8.56 11.39 17.49
C SER A 2 -7.75 10.09 17.47
N GLU A 3 -8.35 8.98 17.91
CA GLU A 3 -7.80 7.65 17.65
C GLU A 3 -8.07 7.32 16.19
N HIS A 4 -7.12 7.59 15.31
CA HIS A 4 -7.13 7.01 13.97
C HIS A 4 -6.84 5.52 14.12
N THR A 5 -7.89 4.71 14.21
CA THR A 5 -7.82 3.28 13.87
C THR A 5 -7.83 3.11 12.34
N ASP A 6 -7.24 4.05 11.61
CA ASP A 6 -7.21 4.01 10.17
C ASP A 6 -6.09 3.07 9.77
N ARG A 7 -6.46 2.08 8.96
CA ARG A 7 -5.51 1.09 8.44
C ARG A 7 -4.34 1.83 7.80
N PRO A 8 -3.08 1.42 8.07
CA PRO A 8 -1.91 2.08 7.51
C PRO A 8 -2.00 2.21 5.99
N SER A 9 -1.56 3.34 5.46
CA SER A 9 -1.45 3.60 4.01
C SER A 9 0.02 3.52 3.59
N VAL A 10 0.29 3.05 2.37
CA VAL A 10 1.65 2.88 1.83
C VAL A 10 1.74 3.48 0.43
N LEU A 11 2.79 4.28 0.17
CA LEU A 11 3.06 4.87 -1.15
C LEU A 11 4.27 4.19 -1.81
N PHE A 12 4.04 3.59 -2.98
CA PHE A 12 5.10 3.03 -3.82
C PHE A 12 5.48 4.02 -4.93
N VAL A 13 6.75 4.46 -4.95
CA VAL A 13 7.25 5.42 -5.94
C VAL A 13 8.29 4.76 -6.85
N CYS A 14 8.15 4.97 -8.16
CA CYS A 14 9.22 4.70 -9.13
C CYS A 14 9.15 5.67 -10.32
N VAL A 15 10.20 5.71 -11.14
CA VAL A 15 10.34 6.66 -12.25
C VAL A 15 9.21 6.53 -13.28
N HIS A 16 8.93 5.30 -13.73
CA HIS A 16 8.03 5.06 -14.86
C HIS A 16 6.60 4.67 -14.45
N ASN A 17 6.35 4.46 -13.16
CA ASN A 17 5.11 3.86 -12.64
C ASN A 17 4.63 2.62 -13.43
N ALA A 18 5.55 1.77 -13.88
CA ALA A 18 5.26 0.60 -14.74
C ALA A 18 6.13 -0.62 -14.39
N GLY A 19 6.58 -0.70 -13.13
CA GLY A 19 7.50 -1.76 -12.70
C GLY A 19 7.38 -2.06 -11.22
N ARG A 20 8.49 -1.91 -10.48
CA ARG A 20 8.55 -2.28 -9.05
C ARG A 20 7.49 -1.62 -8.18
N SER A 21 7.07 -0.39 -8.48
CA SER A 21 6.00 0.28 -7.71
C SER A 21 4.65 -0.43 -7.87
N GLN A 22 4.31 -0.86 -9.08
CA GLN A 22 3.07 -1.61 -9.33
C GLN A 22 3.14 -3.02 -8.73
N MET A 23 4.28 -3.71 -8.85
CA MET A 23 4.46 -5.01 -8.20
C MET A 23 4.38 -4.90 -6.67
N GLY A 24 4.96 -3.85 -6.07
CA GLY A 24 4.86 -3.57 -4.64
C GLY A 24 3.42 -3.35 -4.19
N ALA A 25 2.67 -2.52 -4.91
CA ALA A 25 1.25 -2.29 -4.63
C ALA A 25 0.42 -3.59 -4.73
N ALA A 26 0.66 -4.41 -5.75
CA ALA A 26 -0.03 -5.69 -5.92
C ALA A 26 0.31 -6.69 -4.80
N TYR A 27 1.58 -6.80 -4.42
CA TYR A 27 1.99 -7.65 -3.31
C TYR A 27 1.39 -7.19 -1.98
N THR A 28 1.42 -5.90 -1.67
CA THR A 28 0.82 -5.37 -0.44
C THR A 28 -0.70 -5.62 -0.42
N HIS A 29 -1.38 -5.42 -1.54
CA HIS A 29 -2.80 -5.75 -1.64
C HIS A 29 -3.08 -7.23 -1.37
N HIS A 30 -2.28 -8.13 -1.93
CA HIS A 30 -2.47 -9.58 -1.80
C HIS A 30 -2.07 -10.12 -0.41
N LEU A 31 -0.94 -9.65 0.13
CA LEU A 31 -0.32 -10.21 1.33
C LEU A 31 -0.79 -9.56 2.63
N SER A 32 -1.29 -8.33 2.59
CA SER A 32 -1.70 -7.62 3.81
C SER A 32 -2.95 -8.20 4.48
N ALA A 33 -3.69 -9.09 3.82
CA ALA A 33 -4.97 -9.62 4.32
C ALA A 33 -5.95 -8.52 4.78
N GLY A 34 -5.93 -7.36 4.11
CA GLY A 34 -6.76 -6.21 4.44
C GLY A 34 -6.22 -5.31 5.56
N ALA A 35 -5.05 -5.61 6.12
CA ALA A 35 -4.41 -4.80 7.16
C ALA A 35 -3.89 -3.45 6.65
N VAL A 36 -3.71 -3.28 5.34
CA VAL A 36 -3.28 -2.03 4.70
C VAL A 36 -4.44 -1.44 3.89
N GLU A 37 -4.55 -0.11 3.88
CA GLU A 37 -5.51 0.59 3.03
C GLU A 37 -5.28 0.30 1.54
N ARG A 38 -6.37 0.27 0.75
CA ARG A 38 -6.28 0.00 -0.68
C ARG A 38 -6.01 1.26 -1.48
#